data_AF-A0A2V5NKB9-F1
#
_entry.id   AF-A0A2V5NKB9-F1
#
_cell.length_a   1.000
_cell.length_b   1.000
_cell.length_c   1.000
_cell.angle_alpha   90.00
_cell.angle_beta   90.00
_cell.angle_gamma   90.00
#
_symmetry.space_group_name_H-M   'P 1'
#
loop_
_entity.id
_entity.type
_entity.pdbx_description
1 polymer ?
#
loop_
_entity_poly.entity_id
_entity_poly.type
_entity_poly.pdbx_seq_one_letter_code
_entity_poly.pdbx_strand_id
1 'polypeptide(L)'
;MNLSPDKKIAGVLVPLFALRREDDLGIGDVGALREFIDWIAEVGFTLVQLLPINETGADNSPYNAISSMAIEPTTLHLAPDSPQDLTRRDFDDLTAGVDLNSLRLGAVRYRGVKKLKRHLLEKAFANFSTLASEERQLEFRRFCE
;
A
#
# COMPACT_ATOMS: atom_id res chain seq x y z
N MET A 1 6.21 -20.12 13.88
CA MET A 1 4.96 -20.91 13.84
C MET A 1 5.33 -22.37 14.05
N ASN A 2 4.81 -23.03 15.09
CA ASN A 2 5.08 -24.46 15.33
C ASN A 2 4.01 -25.29 14.62
N LEU A 3 4.35 -25.81 13.44
CA LEU A 3 3.47 -26.68 12.66
C LEU A 3 3.49 -28.09 13.25
N SER A 4 2.33 -28.63 13.60
CA SER A 4 2.20 -30.04 14.00
C SER A 4 0.93 -30.66 13.40
N PRO A 5 0.89 -31.98 13.16
CA PRO A 5 -0.31 -32.66 12.70
C PRO A 5 -1.53 -32.44 13.60
N ASP A 6 -1.30 -32.29 14.91
CA ASP A 6 -2.33 -32.07 15.93
C ASP A 6 -2.82 -30.60 16.00
N LYS A 7 -2.08 -29.66 15.40
CA LYS A 7 -2.40 -28.23 15.38
C LYS A 7 -2.56 -27.76 13.95
N LYS A 8 -3.71 -28.10 13.36
CA LYS A 8 -4.09 -27.67 12.02
C LYS A 8 -4.24 -26.15 11.98
N ILE A 9 -3.74 -25.55 10.91
CA ILE A 9 -3.88 -24.14 10.61
C ILE A 9 -4.56 -23.97 9.25
N ALA A 10 -5.21 -22.84 9.07
CA ALA A 10 -5.74 -22.42 7.79
C ALA A 10 -5.33 -20.97 7.54
N GLY A 11 -5.16 -20.61 6.28
CA GLY A 11 -4.83 -19.26 5.85
C GLY A 11 -5.52 -18.89 4.55
N VAL A 12 -5.43 -17.61 4.20
CA VAL A 12 -5.98 -17.07 2.96
C VAL A 12 -4.83 -16.56 2.08
N LEU A 13 -4.80 -17.05 0.84
CA LEU A 13 -3.94 -16.51 -0.21
C LEU A 13 -4.70 -15.42 -0.95
N VAL A 14 -4.15 -14.21 -1.01
CA VAL A 14 -4.80 -13.08 -1.66
C VAL A 14 -3.79 -12.19 -2.40
N PRO A 15 -4.10 -11.71 -3.63
CA PRO A 15 -3.34 -10.62 -4.23
C PRO A 15 -3.60 -9.31 -3.47
N LEU A 16 -2.55 -8.69 -2.94
CA LEU A 16 -2.67 -7.42 -2.20
C LEU A 16 -3.42 -6.36 -3.02
N PHE A 17 -3.06 -6.21 -4.30
CA PHE A 17 -3.69 -5.22 -5.19
C PHE A 17 -5.21 -5.42 -5.38
N ALA A 18 -5.74 -6.62 -5.09
CA ALA A 18 -7.15 -6.95 -5.23
C ALA A 18 -7.97 -6.68 -3.97
N LEU A 19 -7.33 -6.48 -2.81
CA LEU A 19 -8.04 -6.04 -1.61
C LEU A 19 -8.68 -4.67 -1.85
N ARG A 20 -9.79 -4.41 -1.16
CA ARG A 20 -10.53 -3.15 -1.20
C ARG A 20 -10.91 -2.74 0.20
N ARG A 21 -10.91 -1.43 0.44
CA ARG A 21 -11.50 -0.78 1.64
C ARG A 21 -12.30 0.43 1.19
N GLU A 22 -13.24 0.86 2.02
CA GLU A 22 -14.21 1.92 1.68
C GLU A 22 -13.53 3.19 1.13
N ASP A 23 -12.42 3.58 1.74
CA ASP A 23 -11.66 4.79 1.41
C ASP A 23 -10.31 4.52 0.71
N ASP A 24 -10.21 3.44 -0.09
CA ASP A 24 -8.99 3.19 -0.87
C ASP A 24 -8.85 4.10 -2.10
N LEU A 25 -7.69 4.01 -2.78
CA LEU A 25 -7.39 4.79 -3.99
C LEU A 25 -7.54 3.95 -5.28
N GLY A 26 -8.39 2.93 -5.28
CA GLY A 26 -8.66 2.04 -6.43
C GLY A 26 -7.73 0.82 -6.52
N ILE A 27 -6.95 0.56 -5.47
CA ILE A 27 -6.06 -0.61 -5.35
C ILE A 27 -5.90 -0.98 -3.88
N GLY A 28 -5.75 -2.27 -3.60
CA GLY A 28 -5.41 -2.72 -2.25
C GLY A 28 -3.98 -2.34 -1.87
N ASP A 29 -3.83 -1.88 -0.63
CA ASP A 29 -2.58 -1.41 -0.04
C ASP A 29 -2.42 -1.96 1.39
N VAL A 30 -1.33 -1.61 2.08
CA VAL A 30 -1.10 -2.09 3.45
C VAL A 30 -2.17 -1.64 4.45
N GLY A 31 -2.98 -0.62 4.12
CA GLY A 31 -4.16 -0.25 4.91
C GLY A 31 -5.26 -1.30 4.76
N ALA A 32 -5.61 -1.63 3.52
CA ALA A 32 -6.57 -2.70 3.24
C ALA A 32 -6.09 -4.07 3.76
N LEU A 33 -4.78 -4.33 3.73
CA LEU A 33 -4.19 -5.54 4.29
C LEU A 33 -4.38 -5.63 5.80
N ARG A 34 -4.25 -4.53 6.54
CA ARG A 34 -4.47 -4.52 8.00
C ARG A 34 -5.92 -4.87 8.33
N GLU A 35 -6.88 -4.19 7.69
CA GLU A 35 -8.31 -4.49 7.86
C GLU A 35 -8.63 -5.95 7.49
N PHE A 36 -8.00 -6.47 6.43
CA PHE A 36 -8.15 -7.86 6.02
C PHE A 36 -7.55 -8.84 7.05
N ILE A 37 -6.40 -8.54 7.63
CA ILE A 37 -5.78 -9.35 8.68
C ILE A 37 -6.69 -9.42 9.91
N ASP A 38 -7.24 -8.30 10.34
CA ASP A 38 -8.15 -8.24 11.48
C ASP A 38 -9.39 -9.10 11.21
N TRP A 39 -10.01 -8.94 10.03
CA TRP A 39 -11.15 -9.73 9.62
C TRP A 39 -10.86 -11.23 9.54
N ILE A 40 -9.75 -11.64 8.90
CA ILE A 40 -9.46 -13.08 8.78
C ILE A 40 -9.15 -13.74 10.14
N ALA A 41 -8.59 -12.97 11.08
CA ALA A 41 -8.32 -13.44 12.43
C ALA A 41 -9.63 -13.67 13.22
N GLU A 42 -10.61 -12.77 13.07
CA GLU A 42 -11.95 -12.91 13.67
C GLU A 42 -12.67 -14.20 13.22
N VAL A 43 -12.50 -14.60 11.96
CA VAL A 43 -13.09 -15.84 11.41
C VAL A 43 -12.22 -17.09 11.61
N GLY A 44 -11.06 -16.96 12.29
CA GLY A 44 -10.23 -18.08 12.73
C GLY A 44 -9.10 -18.51 11.77
N PHE A 45 -8.83 -17.77 10.70
CA PHE A 45 -7.62 -17.98 9.90
C PHE A 45 -6.40 -17.40 10.60
N THR A 46 -5.23 -18.02 10.41
CA THR A 46 -4.00 -17.66 11.14
C THR A 46 -2.83 -17.29 10.24
N LEU A 47 -3.05 -17.22 8.92
CA LEU A 47 -2.04 -16.90 7.93
C LEU A 47 -2.65 -16.09 6.77
N VAL A 48 -2.03 -14.96 6.43
CA VAL A 48 -2.21 -14.30 5.12
C VAL A 48 -1.00 -14.62 4.26
N GLN A 49 -1.24 -15.16 3.06
CA GLN A 49 -0.23 -15.31 2.03
C GLN A 49 -0.52 -14.32 0.91
N LEU A 50 0.48 -13.53 0.51
CA LEU A 50 0.36 -12.58 -0.59
C LEU A 50 0.97 -13.14 -1.87
N LEU A 51 0.45 -12.70 -3.02
CA LEU A 51 1.24 -12.71 -4.25
C LEU A 51 2.46 -11.79 -4.08
N PRO A 52 3.51 -11.92 -4.92
CA PRO A 52 4.66 -11.04 -4.85
C PRO A 52 4.25 -9.55 -4.92
N ILE A 53 4.89 -8.73 -4.10
CA ILE A 53 4.61 -7.28 -3.96
C ILE A 53 5.75 -6.40 -4.46
N ASN A 54 6.71 -7.02 -5.16
CA ASN A 54 7.87 -6.34 -5.70
C ASN A 54 7.50 -5.34 -6.79
N GLU A 55 8.36 -4.33 -6.98
CA GLU A 55 8.16 -3.32 -8.01
C GLU A 55 8.09 -3.97 -9.40
N THR A 56 7.05 -3.59 -10.15
CA THR A 56 6.78 -4.09 -11.50
C THR A 56 7.07 -3.00 -12.52
N GLY A 57 7.49 -3.41 -13.72
CA GLY A 57 7.80 -2.51 -14.82
C GLY A 57 6.55 -1.94 -15.50
N ALA A 58 6.55 -1.97 -16.83
CA ALA A 58 5.42 -1.48 -17.62
C ALA A 58 4.21 -2.43 -17.60
N ASP A 59 4.43 -3.73 -17.38
CA ASP A 59 3.34 -4.63 -17.03
C ASP A 59 3.08 -4.60 -15.52
N ASN A 60 1.86 -4.94 -15.14
CA ASN A 60 1.45 -4.97 -13.73
C ASN A 60 1.37 -6.42 -13.21
N SER A 61 2.11 -7.33 -13.83
CA SER A 61 2.15 -8.73 -13.40
C SER A 61 3.01 -8.84 -12.15
N PRO A 62 2.49 -9.40 -11.03
CA PRO A 62 3.30 -9.58 -9.82
C PRO A 62 4.51 -10.51 -10.03
N TYR A 63 4.54 -11.26 -11.13
CA TYR A 63 5.64 -12.16 -11.47
C TYR A 63 6.67 -11.56 -12.43
N ASN A 64 6.48 -10.32 -12.92
CA ASN A 64 7.48 -9.63 -13.72
C ASN A 64 8.09 -8.44 -12.95
N ALA A 65 8.70 -8.78 -11.81
CA ALA A 65 9.39 -7.81 -10.98
C ALA A 65 10.65 -7.29 -11.67
N ILE A 66 10.87 -5.97 -11.60
CA ILE A 66 12.11 -5.33 -12.07
C ILE A 66 13.19 -5.28 -10.97
N SER A 67 12.82 -5.64 -9.74
CA SER A 67 13.72 -5.72 -8.60
C SER A 67 13.26 -6.80 -7.63
N SER A 68 14.19 -7.61 -7.11
CA SER A 68 13.92 -8.58 -6.04
C SER A 68 13.81 -7.93 -4.66
N MET A 69 14.22 -6.66 -4.53
CA MET A 69 14.31 -5.95 -3.24
C MET A 69 13.30 -4.81 -3.13
N ALA A 70 13.05 -4.08 -4.22
CA ALA A 70 12.14 -2.94 -4.20
C ALA A 70 10.68 -3.40 -4.14
N ILE A 71 9.89 -2.73 -3.30
CA ILE A 71 8.45 -2.96 -3.15
C ILE A 71 7.69 -2.00 -4.06
N GLU A 72 6.61 -2.49 -4.68
CA GLU A 72 5.73 -1.70 -5.54
C GLU A 72 5.11 -0.52 -4.76
N PRO A 73 5.38 0.75 -5.15
CA PRO A 73 4.94 1.93 -4.39
C PRO A 73 3.42 2.04 -4.21
N THR A 74 2.63 1.46 -5.12
CA THR A 74 1.16 1.47 -4.99
C THR A 74 0.64 0.65 -3.80
N THR A 75 1.47 -0.19 -3.20
CA THR A 75 1.13 -0.94 -1.98
C THR A 75 1.17 -0.09 -0.71
N LEU A 76 1.73 1.12 -0.75
CA LEU A 76 1.76 2.04 0.39
C LEU A 76 0.36 2.57 0.70
N HIS A 77 0.01 2.59 1.98
CA HIS A 77 -1.22 3.23 2.46
C HIS A 77 -1.03 4.74 2.43
N LEU A 78 -1.88 5.43 1.67
CA LEU A 78 -1.87 6.89 1.55
C LEU A 78 -3.25 7.41 1.92
N ALA A 79 -3.29 8.19 2.98
CA ALA A 79 -4.48 8.82 3.52
C ALA A 79 -4.07 10.16 4.15
N PRO A 80 -5.03 11.03 4.50
CA PRO A 80 -4.73 12.17 5.36
C PRO A 80 -3.90 11.76 6.57
N ASP A 81 -2.77 12.45 6.76
CA ASP A 81 -1.81 12.27 7.84
C ASP A 81 -1.16 10.86 7.85
N SER A 82 -1.20 10.13 6.72
CA SER A 82 -0.51 8.86 6.51
C SER A 82 0.16 8.80 5.12
N PRO A 83 1.49 8.94 5.02
CA PRO A 83 2.41 9.26 6.12
C PRO A 83 2.10 10.63 6.75
N GLN A 84 2.59 10.90 7.96
CA GLN A 84 2.30 12.13 8.70
C GLN A 84 2.63 13.44 7.94
N ASP A 85 3.50 13.34 6.94
CA ASP A 85 3.88 14.47 6.08
C ASP A 85 2.85 14.74 4.96
N LEU A 86 1.89 13.83 4.73
CA LEU A 86 0.79 14.01 3.78
C LEU A 86 -0.42 14.62 4.50
N THR A 87 -0.43 15.95 4.64
CA THR A 87 -1.50 16.64 5.38
C THR A 87 -2.87 16.40 4.74
N ARG A 88 -3.93 16.47 5.57
CA ARG A 88 -5.31 16.43 5.07
C ARG A 88 -5.56 17.39 3.91
N ARG A 89 -5.07 18.63 4.01
CA ARG A 89 -5.23 19.64 2.96
C ARG A 89 -4.57 19.21 1.66
N ASP A 90 -3.32 18.74 1.72
CA ASP A 90 -2.59 18.32 0.53
C ASP A 90 -3.23 17.10 -0.13
N PHE A 91 -3.74 16.16 0.68
CA PHE A 91 -4.49 15.01 0.19
C PHE A 91 -5.79 15.44 -0.52
N ASP A 92 -6.59 16.31 0.11
CA ASP A 92 -7.84 16.81 -0.45
C ASP A 92 -7.58 17.61 -1.75
N ASP A 93 -6.58 18.48 -1.77
CA ASP A 93 -6.19 19.28 -2.95
C ASP A 93 -5.77 18.39 -4.13
N LEU A 94 -4.99 17.33 -3.87
CA LEU A 94 -4.51 16.40 -4.91
C LEU A 94 -5.57 15.40 -5.39
N THR A 95 -6.62 15.17 -4.59
CA THR A 95 -7.71 14.23 -4.93
C THR A 95 -8.95 14.93 -5.47
N ALA A 96 -9.13 16.24 -5.25
CA ALA A 96 -10.32 17.00 -5.65
C ALA A 96 -10.68 16.89 -7.14
N GLY A 97 -9.67 16.78 -8.02
CA GLY A 97 -9.86 16.63 -9.47
C GLY A 97 -9.90 15.18 -9.97
N VAL A 98 -9.86 14.19 -9.08
CA VAL A 98 -9.73 12.78 -9.44
C VAL A 98 -11.05 12.06 -9.25
N ASP A 99 -11.51 11.38 -10.30
CA ASP A 99 -12.67 10.49 -10.22
C ASP A 99 -12.31 9.19 -9.48
N LEU A 100 -12.29 9.27 -8.14
CA LEU A 100 -11.98 8.14 -7.27
C LEU A 100 -13.00 6.99 -7.43
N ASN A 101 -14.26 7.31 -7.68
CA ASN A 101 -15.30 6.30 -7.91
C ASN A 101 -14.96 5.43 -9.12
N SER A 102 -14.51 6.05 -10.21
CA SER A 102 -14.05 5.34 -11.40
C SER A 102 -12.80 4.51 -11.15
N LEU A 103 -11.84 5.00 -10.33
CA LEU A 103 -10.67 4.21 -9.94
C LEU A 103 -11.02 2.98 -9.09
N ARG A 104 -12.05 3.09 -8.23
CA ARG A 104 -12.52 2.01 -7.35
C ARG A 104 -13.33 0.94 -8.08
N LEU A 105 -13.95 1.28 -9.21
CA LEU A 105 -14.86 0.38 -9.92
C LEU A 105 -14.13 -0.66 -10.78
N GLY A 106 -14.34 -1.93 -10.44
CA GLY A 106 -13.91 -3.08 -11.25
C GLY A 106 -12.42 -3.43 -11.09
N ALA A 107 -11.80 -3.84 -12.20
CA ALA A 107 -10.39 -4.18 -12.23
C ALA A 107 -9.51 -2.96 -11.90
N VAL A 108 -8.34 -3.21 -11.31
CA VAL A 108 -7.39 -2.16 -10.91
C VAL A 108 -7.01 -1.31 -12.12
N ARG A 109 -7.28 0.00 -12.04
CA ARG A 109 -6.91 0.98 -13.07
C ARG A 109 -5.49 1.50 -12.84
N TYR A 110 -4.50 0.60 -13.00
CA TYR A 110 -3.10 0.83 -12.63
C TYR A 110 -2.54 2.19 -13.07
N ARG A 111 -2.80 2.63 -14.31
CA ARG A 111 -2.28 3.92 -14.80
C ARG A 111 -2.76 5.11 -13.96
N GLY A 112 -4.05 5.14 -13.63
CA GLY A 112 -4.64 6.21 -12.82
C GLY A 112 -4.18 6.15 -11.38
N VAL A 113 -4.17 4.94 -10.80
CA VAL A 113 -3.73 4.69 -9.43
C VAL A 113 -2.25 5.03 -9.23
N LYS A 114 -1.35 4.51 -10.10
CA LYS A 114 0.10 4.80 -10.05
C LYS A 114 0.35 6.30 -10.15
N LYS A 115 -0.35 7.00 -11.06
CA LYS A 115 -0.25 8.46 -11.21
C LYS A 115 -0.69 9.20 -9.94
N LEU A 116 -1.86 8.86 -9.38
CA LEU A 116 -2.37 9.50 -8.16
C LEU A 116 -1.43 9.26 -6.97
N LYS A 117 -1.12 7.99 -6.67
CA LYS A 117 -0.27 7.63 -5.55
C LYS A 117 1.14 8.24 -5.66
N ARG A 118 1.69 8.36 -6.87
CA ARG A 118 2.97 9.05 -7.10
C ARG A 118 2.91 10.51 -6.68
N HIS A 119 1.88 11.27 -7.10
CA HIS A 119 1.78 12.69 -6.70
C HIS A 119 1.60 12.87 -5.19
N LEU A 120 0.80 12.00 -4.55
CA LEU A 120 0.63 12.01 -3.09
C LEU A 120 1.96 11.74 -2.38
N LEU A 121 2.74 10.75 -2.85
CA LEU A 121 4.07 10.43 -2.30
C LEU A 121 5.08 11.56 -2.51
N GLU A 122 5.12 12.16 -3.69
CA GLU A 122 6.01 13.29 -3.99
C GLU A 122 5.71 14.48 -3.09
N LYS A 123 4.42 14.77 -2.88
CA LYS A 123 3.98 15.84 -1.98
C LYS A 123 4.33 15.54 -0.52
N ALA A 124 4.07 14.32 -0.06
CA ALA A 124 4.47 13.88 1.27
C ALA A 124 5.99 13.98 1.47
N PHE A 125 6.77 13.58 0.47
CA PHE A 125 8.23 13.64 0.52
C PHE A 125 8.76 15.08 0.53
N ALA A 126 8.12 16.00 -0.19
CA ALA A 126 8.47 17.42 -0.16
C ALA A 126 8.23 18.02 1.24
N ASN A 127 7.09 17.69 1.86
CA ASN A 127 6.79 18.11 3.23
C ASN A 127 7.77 17.46 4.23
N PHE A 128 8.07 16.16 4.10
CA PHE A 128 9.08 15.46 4.89
C PHE A 128 10.44 16.15 4.81
N SER A 129 10.91 16.44 3.60
CA SER A 129 12.23 17.03 3.34
C SER A 129 12.39 18.42 3.96
N THR A 130 11.28 19.14 4.20
CA THR A 130 11.29 20.51 4.70
C THR A 130 10.93 20.61 6.19
N LEU A 131 10.08 19.71 6.68
CA LEU A 131 9.46 19.81 8.01
C LEU A 131 9.81 18.66 8.96
N ALA A 132 10.37 17.54 8.47
CA ALA A 132 10.70 16.42 9.35
C ALA A 132 11.83 16.77 10.32
N SER A 133 11.76 16.22 11.53
CA SER A 133 12.81 16.33 12.53
C SER A 133 14.14 15.78 12.01
N GLU A 134 15.24 16.27 12.57
CA GLU A 134 16.59 15.77 12.25
C GLU A 134 16.71 14.26 12.47
N GLU A 135 16.05 13.74 13.51
CA GLU A 135 15.97 12.30 13.81
C GLU A 135 15.33 11.51 12.65
N ARG A 136 14.14 11.90 12.19
CA ARG A 136 13.45 11.22 11.07
C ARG A 136 14.24 11.31 9.78
N GLN A 137 14.87 12.46 9.52
CA GLN A 137 15.73 12.61 8.35
C GLN A 137 16.98 11.72 8.43
N LEU A 138 17.55 11.53 9.64
CA LEU A 138 18.66 10.63 9.86
C LEU A 138 18.24 9.16 9.68
N GLU A 139 17.09 8.75 10.21
CA GLU A 139 16.53 7.41 9.99
C GLU A 139 16.33 7.13 8.51
N PHE A 140 15.77 8.08 7.77
CA PHE A 140 15.60 7.97 6.32
C PHE A 140 16.95 7.83 5.59
N ARG A 141 17.94 8.66 5.92
CA ARG A 141 19.29 8.54 5.32
C ARG A 141 19.92 7.18 5.62
N ARG A 142 19.82 6.70 6.86
CA ARG A 142 20.31 5.35 7.24
C ARG A 142 19.60 4.23 6.51
N PHE A 143 18.32 4.39 6.18
CA PHE A 143 17.58 3.44 5.37
C PHE A 143 18.04 3.44 3.90
N CYS A 144 18.52 4.59 3.39
CA CYS A 144 19.02 4.72 2.02
C CYS A 144 20.47 4.24 1.83
N GLU A 145 21.25 4.12 2.90
CA GLU A 145 22.61 3.57 2.92
C GLU A 145 22.60 2.03 2.86
#